data_AF-A0A1G4SG10-F1
#
_entry.id   AF-A0A1G4SG10-F1
#
_cell.length_a   1.000
_cell.length_b   1.000
_cell.length_c   1.000
_cell.angle_alpha   90.00
_cell.angle_beta   90.00
_cell.angle_gamma   90.00
#
_symmetry.space_group_name_H-M   'P 1'
#
loop_
_entity.id
_entity.type
_entity.pdbx_description
1 polymer ?
#
loop_
_entity_poly.entity_id
_entity_poly.type
_entity_poly.pdbx_seq_one_letter_code
_entity_poly.pdbx_strand_id
1 'polypeptide(L)'
;MSIIKKERSKMTRQLKIYYRLTASKIIGPNDIMREFDISRRMLQRDLKDIRDCGLYNVKLDRANNNYINTDGAVFDESAPNRRRAHLLRLYRIGTLIWSFPHISTDTLHTYENLLEEYEDALQDSLTDPEQYPPEELPDKPDFPDLPDLKSQYYELFPDSNERTRQRDFEELNRAGFKIYYDRTYRAFLFKCDEYTGELMDID
;
A
#
# COMPACT_ATOMS: atom_id res chain seq x y z
N MET A 1 -13.79 28.79 6.47
CA MET A 1 -13.67 27.49 5.78
C MET A 1 -13.60 26.40 6.83
N SER A 2 -14.69 25.64 6.98
CA SER A 2 -14.74 24.46 7.85
C SER A 2 -13.91 23.36 7.18
N ILE A 3 -12.72 23.06 7.71
CA ILE A 3 -12.00 21.84 7.36
C ILE A 3 -12.91 20.69 7.81
N ILE A 4 -13.55 20.03 6.84
CA ILE A 4 -14.29 18.80 7.11
C ILE A 4 -13.28 17.83 7.71
N LYS A 5 -13.35 17.61 9.03
CA LYS A 5 -12.71 16.48 9.70
C LYS A 5 -13.31 15.23 9.07
N LYS A 6 -12.73 14.76 7.95
CA LYS A 6 -13.09 13.49 7.34
C LYS A 6 -12.83 12.45 8.40
N GLU A 7 -13.90 11.92 9.00
CA GLU A 7 -13.83 10.90 10.04
C GLU A 7 -13.02 9.74 9.47
N ARG A 8 -11.74 9.64 9.86
CA ARG A 8 -10.87 8.57 9.36
C ARG A 8 -11.40 7.27 9.93
N SER A 9 -11.81 6.35 9.06
CA SER A 9 -12.37 5.05 9.45
C SER A 9 -11.43 4.37 10.46
N LYS A 10 -11.98 3.61 11.41
CA LYS A 10 -11.18 2.85 12.38
C LYS A 10 -10.11 2.00 11.68
N MET A 11 -10.48 1.33 10.58
CA MET A 11 -9.58 0.49 9.80
C MET A 11 -8.44 1.30 9.18
N THR A 12 -8.76 2.39 8.47
CA THR A 12 -7.78 3.31 7.88
C THR A 12 -6.79 3.82 8.93
N ARG A 13 -7.29 4.26 10.08
CA ARG A 13 -6.43 4.75 11.16
C ARG A 13 -5.50 3.66 11.69
N GLN A 14 -6.02 2.45 11.92
CA GLN A 14 -5.21 1.33 12.42
C GLN A 14 -4.12 0.91 11.43
N LEU A 15 -4.44 0.84 10.13
CA LEU A 15 -3.47 0.51 9.08
C LEU A 15 -2.35 1.56 8.99
N LYS A 16 -2.71 2.86 9.06
CA LYS A 16 -1.72 3.93 9.06
C LYS A 16 -0.85 3.91 10.32
N ILE A 17 -1.44 3.70 11.51
CA ILE A 17 -0.67 3.54 12.75
C ILE A 17 0.29 2.36 12.64
N TYR A 18 -0.18 1.21 12.15
CA TYR A 18 0.66 0.04 11.93
C TYR A 18 1.84 0.37 11.02
N TYR A 19 1.59 0.97 9.85
CA TYR A 19 2.64 1.39 8.93
C TYR A 19 3.66 2.33 9.60
N ARG A 20 3.21 3.34 10.36
CA ARG A 20 4.11 4.27 11.07
C ARG A 20 5.01 3.57 12.08
N LEU A 21 4.45 2.63 12.85
CA LEU A 21 5.21 1.85 13.83
C LEU A 21 6.27 0.96 13.17
N THR A 22 5.97 0.40 11.99
CA THR A 22 6.90 -0.46 11.26
C THR A 22 7.94 0.31 10.44
N ALA A 23 7.58 1.45 9.88
CA ALA A 23 8.45 2.26 9.03
C ALA A 23 9.38 3.19 9.84
N SER A 24 8.97 3.63 11.03
CA SER A 24 9.72 4.60 11.84
C SER A 24 10.36 3.94 13.07
N LYS A 25 11.68 4.12 13.27
CA LYS A 25 12.40 3.59 14.44
C LYS A 25 12.19 4.39 15.72
N ILE A 26 11.70 5.62 15.64
CA ILE A 26 11.56 6.54 16.78
C ILE A 26 10.20 7.23 16.68
N ILE A 27 9.15 6.57 17.16
CA ILE A 27 7.80 7.16 17.22
C ILE A 27 7.12 6.89 18.56
N GLY A 28 6.63 7.95 19.20
CA GLY A 28 6.03 7.90 20.53
C GLY A 28 4.51 8.04 20.55
N PRO A 29 3.89 7.88 21.73
CA PRO A 29 2.46 8.07 21.89
C PRO A 29 2.00 9.48 21.47
N ASN A 30 2.77 10.52 21.82
CA ASN A 30 2.40 11.90 21.54
C ASN A 30 2.46 12.21 20.04
N ASP A 31 3.43 11.66 19.32
CA ASP A 31 3.59 11.84 17.87
C ASP A 31 2.38 11.24 17.13
N ILE A 32 2.04 9.99 17.45
CA ILE A 32 0.88 9.31 16.85
C ILE A 32 -0.42 10.02 17.26
N MET A 33 -0.58 10.39 18.52
CA MET A 33 -1.79 11.09 18.97
C MET A 33 -1.98 12.42 18.25
N ARG A 34 -0.91 13.16 17.99
CA ARG A 34 -0.94 14.43 17.26
C ARG A 34 -1.20 14.23 15.77
N GLU A 35 -0.51 13.28 15.12
CA GLU A 35 -0.64 12.99 13.68
C GLU A 35 -2.07 12.54 13.31
N PHE A 36 -2.67 11.70 14.15
CA PHE A 36 -3.99 11.13 13.93
C PHE A 36 -5.12 11.88 14.63
N ASP A 37 -4.81 12.89 15.44
CA ASP A 37 -5.74 13.63 16.29
C ASP A 37 -6.63 12.70 17.15
N ILE A 38 -5.97 11.83 17.93
CA ILE A 38 -6.63 10.82 18.76
C ILE A 38 -6.22 10.88 20.23
N SER A 39 -7.15 10.46 21.10
CA SER A 39 -6.85 10.30 22.52
C SER A 39 -5.93 9.10 22.79
N ARG A 40 -5.22 9.14 23.93
CA ARG A 40 -4.40 8.02 24.41
C ARG A 40 -5.18 6.71 24.53
N ARG A 41 -6.43 6.78 24.98
CA ARG A 41 -7.32 5.60 25.10
C ARG A 41 -7.65 5.00 23.74
N MET A 42 -7.83 5.83 22.71
CA MET A 42 -8.06 5.36 21.34
C MET A 42 -6.79 4.69 20.79
N LEU A 43 -5.64 5.33 20.95
CA LEU A 43 -4.35 4.74 20.57
C LEU A 43 -4.13 3.38 21.23
N GLN A 44 -4.33 3.26 22.54
CA GLN A 44 -4.19 1.97 23.25
C GLN A 44 -5.12 0.88 22.71
N ARG A 45 -6.36 1.22 22.33
CA ARG A 45 -7.30 0.27 21.72
C ARG A 45 -6.85 -0.14 20.31
N ASP A 46 -6.35 0.80 19.54
CA ASP A 46 -5.85 0.53 18.18
C ASP A 46 -4.59 -0.35 18.22
N LEU A 47 -3.63 -0.05 19.11
CA LEU A 47 -2.45 -0.91 19.34
C LEU A 47 -2.85 -2.31 19.81
N LYS A 48 -3.87 -2.42 20.67
CA LYS A 48 -4.39 -3.71 21.11
C LYS A 48 -4.98 -4.51 19.94
N ASP A 49 -5.78 -3.90 19.07
CA ASP A 49 -6.34 -4.61 17.91
C ASP A 49 -5.25 -4.99 16.89
N ILE A 50 -4.23 -4.15 16.69
CA ILE A 50 -3.07 -4.47 15.83
C ILE A 50 -2.30 -5.68 16.38
N ARG A 51 -2.09 -5.74 17.70
CA ARG A 51 -1.47 -6.90 18.36
C ARG A 51 -2.35 -8.14 18.28
N ASP A 52 -3.62 -8.01 18.66
CA ASP A 52 -4.58 -9.10 18.77
C ASP A 52 -5.03 -9.63 17.39
N CYS A 53 -4.72 -8.94 16.30
CA CYS A 53 -4.87 -9.50 14.95
C CYS A 53 -3.60 -10.23 14.46
N GLY A 54 -2.48 -10.12 15.18
CA GLY A 54 -1.22 -10.79 14.84
C GLY A 54 -0.23 -9.96 14.01
N LEU A 55 -0.48 -8.67 13.75
CA LEU A 55 0.40 -7.86 12.89
C LEU A 55 1.64 -7.33 13.60
N TYR A 56 1.48 -6.76 14.79
CA TYR A 56 2.59 -6.06 15.45
C TYR A 56 2.32 -5.88 16.94
N ASN A 57 3.35 -6.02 17.77
CA ASN A 57 3.26 -5.78 19.21
C ASN A 57 4.33 -4.79 19.64
N VAL A 58 3.93 -3.79 20.42
CA VAL A 58 4.83 -2.74 20.87
C VAL A 58 4.75 -2.52 22.38
N LYS A 59 5.89 -2.12 22.94
CA LYS A 59 6.00 -1.62 24.31
C LYS A 59 6.45 -0.17 24.27
N LEU A 60 5.95 0.66 25.18
CA LEU A 60 6.48 2.00 25.37
C LEU A 60 7.79 1.94 26.14
N ASP A 61 8.88 2.36 25.51
CA ASP A 61 10.10 2.76 26.23
C ASP A 61 9.86 4.16 26.80
N ARG A 62 9.76 4.23 28.13
CA ARG A 62 9.46 5.48 28.84
C ARG A 62 10.66 6.43 28.88
N ALA A 63 11.89 5.92 28.81
CA ALA A 63 13.08 6.77 28.87
C ALA A 63 13.20 7.59 27.59
N ASN A 64 12.94 6.96 26.45
CA ASN A 64 13.05 7.57 25.12
C ASN A 64 11.70 8.04 24.56
N ASN A 65 10.59 7.78 25.28
CA ASN A 65 9.23 8.11 24.89
C ASN A 65 8.83 7.62 23.48
N ASN A 66 9.31 6.44 23.08
CA ASN A 66 9.02 5.80 21.81
C ASN A 66 8.49 4.37 21.99
N TYR A 67 7.77 3.89 20.98
CA TYR A 67 7.37 2.49 20.91
C TYR A 67 8.53 1.65 20.36
N ILE A 68 8.80 0.53 21.04
CA ILE A 68 9.74 -0.50 20.61
C ILE A 68 8.98 -1.76 20.24
N ASN A 69 9.41 -2.43 19.16
CA ASN A 69 8.87 -3.73 18.77
C ASN A 69 9.17 -4.77 19.83
N THR A 70 8.23 -5.68 20.04
CA THR A 70 8.35 -6.81 20.97
C THR A 70 7.65 -8.03 20.37
N ASP A 71 8.09 -9.22 20.76
CA ASP A 71 7.39 -10.45 20.37
C ASP A 71 5.98 -10.52 20.94
N GLY A 72 5.16 -11.43 20.42
CA GLY A 72 3.83 -11.75 20.98
C GLY A 72 2.65 -11.08 20.29
N ALA A 73 2.80 -10.60 19.06
CA ALA A 73 1.64 -10.37 18.20
C ALA A 73 1.03 -11.73 17.81
N VAL A 74 -0.17 -12.02 18.30
CA VAL A 74 -0.86 -13.31 18.08
C VAL A 74 -2.34 -13.03 17.90
N PHE A 75 -2.98 -13.76 17.00
CA PHE A 75 -4.42 -13.66 16.77
C PHE A 75 -5.21 -14.07 18.02
N ASP A 76 -6.12 -13.20 18.48
CA ASP A 76 -7.02 -13.46 19.60
C ASP A 76 -8.22 -14.31 19.15
N GLU A 77 -8.08 -15.63 19.25
CA GLU A 77 -9.14 -16.59 18.92
C GLU A 77 -10.38 -16.46 19.82
N SER A 78 -10.24 -15.84 21.00
CA SER A 78 -11.36 -15.64 21.93
C SER A 78 -12.22 -14.42 21.59
N ALA A 79 -11.84 -13.62 20.59
CA ALA A 79 -12.54 -12.40 20.25
C ALA A 79 -14.00 -12.68 19.79
N PRO A 80 -14.98 -11.88 20.24
CA PRO A 80 -16.38 -12.06 19.84
C PRO A 80 -16.55 -11.78 18.34
N ASN A 81 -17.54 -12.43 17.72
CA ASN A 81 -17.76 -12.48 16.25
C ASN A 81 -17.50 -11.16 15.50
N ARG A 82 -18.10 -10.04 15.95
CA ARG A 82 -17.92 -8.73 15.28
C ARG A 82 -16.48 -8.23 15.36
N ARG A 83 -15.84 -8.38 16.52
CA ARG A 83 -14.43 -8.00 16.71
C ARG A 83 -13.52 -8.94 15.94
N ARG A 84 -13.78 -10.25 15.99
CA ARG A 84 -13.02 -11.26 15.24
C ARG A 84 -13.00 -10.97 13.73
N ALA A 85 -14.15 -10.65 13.15
CA ALA A 85 -14.24 -10.25 11.74
C ALA A 85 -13.41 -9.00 11.42
N HIS A 86 -13.39 -8.02 12.33
CA HIS A 86 -12.52 -6.84 12.20
C HIS A 86 -11.03 -7.20 12.27
N LEU A 87 -10.63 -8.04 13.23
CA LEU A 87 -9.23 -8.47 13.38
C LEU A 87 -8.73 -9.25 12.16
N LEU A 88 -9.54 -10.19 11.64
CA LEU A 88 -9.19 -10.93 10.41
C LEU A 88 -9.01 -10.00 9.22
N ARG A 89 -9.90 -9.01 9.06
CA ARG A 89 -9.81 -8.03 7.99
C ARG A 89 -8.58 -7.13 8.17
N LEU A 90 -8.31 -6.68 9.40
CA LEU A 90 -7.14 -5.85 9.72
C LEU A 90 -5.84 -6.60 9.43
N TYR A 91 -5.72 -7.86 9.88
CA TYR A 91 -4.58 -8.72 9.57
C TYR A 91 -4.38 -8.84 8.07
N ARG A 92 -5.43 -9.25 7.35
CA ARG A 92 -5.36 -9.49 5.92
C ARG A 92 -4.87 -8.27 5.16
N ILE A 93 -5.46 -7.09 5.42
CA ILE A 93 -5.08 -5.85 4.74
C ILE A 93 -3.69 -5.37 5.20
N GLY A 94 -3.39 -5.46 6.50
CA GLY A 94 -2.10 -5.03 7.05
C GLY A 94 -0.93 -5.83 6.49
N THR A 95 -1.08 -7.14 6.29
CA THR A 95 -0.07 -7.99 5.64
C THR A 95 0.26 -7.51 4.23
N LEU A 96 -0.74 -7.11 3.44
CA LEU A 96 -0.53 -6.65 2.06
C LEU A 96 0.41 -5.45 1.95
N ILE A 97 0.42 -4.56 2.96
CA ILE A 97 1.24 -3.34 2.97
C ILE A 97 2.74 -3.67 2.79
N TRP A 98 3.19 -4.79 3.36
CA TRP A 98 4.61 -5.18 3.33
C TRP A 98 4.89 -6.41 2.46
N SER A 99 3.87 -7.23 2.16
CA SER A 99 4.04 -8.44 1.37
C SER A 99 3.91 -8.22 -0.13
N PHE A 100 3.21 -7.19 -0.58
CA PHE A 100 3.11 -6.93 -2.01
C PHE A 100 4.37 -6.24 -2.54
N PRO A 101 4.90 -6.68 -3.69
CA PRO A 101 5.96 -5.99 -4.39
C PRO A 101 5.45 -4.62 -4.85
N HIS A 102 6.30 -3.62 -4.64
CA HIS A 102 6.08 -2.28 -5.13
C HIS A 102 6.73 -2.17 -6.50
N ILE A 103 6.00 -1.59 -7.46
CA ILE A 103 6.62 -1.26 -8.73
C ILE A 103 7.35 0.06 -8.63
N SER A 104 8.61 0.09 -9.07
CA SER A 104 9.32 1.35 -9.24
C SER A 104 8.64 2.17 -10.33
N THR A 105 8.34 3.43 -10.03
CA THR A 105 7.88 4.40 -11.03
C THR A 105 8.87 4.52 -12.18
N ASP A 106 10.16 4.36 -11.90
CA ASP A 106 11.22 4.51 -12.89
C ASP A 106 11.19 3.37 -13.92
N THR A 107 10.83 2.15 -13.50
CA THR A 107 10.68 1.00 -14.41
C THR A 107 9.56 1.24 -15.42
N LEU A 108 8.41 1.74 -14.95
CA LEU A 108 7.29 2.06 -15.83
C LEU A 108 7.63 3.22 -16.75
N HIS A 109 8.24 4.28 -16.21
CA HIS A 109 8.62 5.45 -16.99
C HIS A 109 9.65 5.12 -18.07
N THR A 110 10.62 4.26 -17.76
CA THR A 110 11.62 3.81 -18.74
C THR A 110 10.96 3.03 -19.88
N TYR A 111 10.04 2.11 -19.56
CA TYR A 111 9.30 1.38 -20.60
C TYR A 111 8.45 2.32 -21.46
N GLU A 112 7.74 3.27 -20.84
CA GLU A 112 6.90 4.23 -21.54
C GLU A 112 7.71 5.11 -22.50
N ASN A 113 8.85 5.65 -22.05
CA ASN A 113 9.73 6.47 -22.89
C ASN A 113 10.30 5.67 -24.06
N LEU A 114 10.78 4.44 -23.83
CA LEU A 114 11.31 3.60 -24.90
C LEU A 114 10.23 3.21 -25.91
N LEU A 115 8.98 3.05 -25.46
CA LEU A 115 7.87 2.73 -26.34
C LEU A 115 7.49 3.94 -27.20
N GLU A 116 7.46 5.13 -26.61
CA GLU A 116 7.25 6.39 -27.34
C GLU A 116 8.33 6.62 -28.39
N GLU A 117 9.61 6.47 -28.03
CA GLU A 117 10.74 6.57 -28.97
C GLU A 117 10.62 5.58 -30.14
N TYR A 118 10.21 4.33 -29.85
CA TYR A 118 9.95 3.34 -30.88
C TYR A 118 8.77 3.72 -31.79
N GLU A 119 7.67 4.19 -31.22
CA GLU A 119 6.46 4.58 -31.96
C GLU A 119 6.70 5.79 -32.86
N ASP A 120 7.45 6.78 -32.39
CA ASP A 120 7.87 7.95 -33.16
C ASP A 120 8.78 7.54 -34.33
N ALA A 121 9.82 6.73 -34.07
CA ALA A 121 10.71 6.22 -35.12
C ALA A 121 9.96 5.40 -36.16
N LEU A 122 9.00 4.56 -35.73
CA LEU A 122 8.15 3.79 -36.62
C LEU A 122 7.28 4.70 -37.50
N GLN A 123 6.70 5.75 -36.91
CA GLN A 123 5.87 6.70 -37.65
C GLN A 123 6.68 7.50 -38.67
N ASP A 124 7.89 7.93 -38.32
CA ASP A 124 8.81 8.61 -39.24
C ASP A 124 9.21 7.70 -40.41
N SER A 125 9.57 6.45 -40.12
CA SER A 125 9.91 5.45 -41.15
C SER A 125 8.74 5.11 -42.08
N LEU A 126 7.50 5.09 -41.56
CA LEU A 126 6.30 4.92 -42.38
C LEU A 126 5.99 6.15 -43.24
N THR A 127 6.43 7.35 -42.84
CA THR A 127 6.11 8.62 -43.49
C THR A 127 7.14 8.99 -44.56
N ASP A 128 8.43 8.83 -44.24
CA ASP A 128 9.56 9.09 -45.14
C ASP A 128 10.63 7.99 -44.99
N PRO A 129 10.42 6.83 -45.63
CA PRO A 129 11.35 5.71 -45.54
C PRO A 129 12.69 5.96 -46.24
N GLU A 130 12.80 6.99 -47.09
CA GLU A 130 14.09 7.37 -47.69
C GLU A 130 14.98 8.10 -46.69
N GLN A 131 14.39 8.97 -45.85
CA GLN A 131 15.09 9.65 -44.77
C GLN A 131 15.25 8.78 -43.52
N TYR A 132 14.27 7.93 -43.21
CA TYR A 132 14.22 7.08 -42.01
C TYR A 132 14.02 5.60 -42.41
N PRO A 133 15.09 4.90 -42.82
CA PRO A 133 14.98 3.53 -43.31
C PRO A 133 14.52 2.57 -42.21
N PRO A 134 13.65 1.58 -42.52
CA PRO A 134 13.13 0.62 -41.53
C PRO A 134 14.21 -0.22 -40.83
N GLU A 135 15.39 -0.39 -41.44
CA GLU A 135 16.51 -1.13 -40.83
C GLU A 135 17.17 -0.39 -39.66
N GLU A 136 16.93 0.93 -39.54
CA GLU A 136 17.43 1.77 -38.45
C GLU A 136 16.42 1.94 -37.31
N LEU A 137 15.26 1.29 -37.39
CA LEU A 137 14.28 1.31 -36.30
C LEU A 137 14.89 0.72 -35.02
N PRO A 138 14.70 1.36 -33.86
CA PRO A 138 15.07 0.77 -32.60
C PRO A 138 14.28 -0.52 -32.36
N ASP A 139 14.84 -1.42 -31.56
CA ASP A 139 14.09 -2.59 -31.11
C ASP A 139 12.89 -2.15 -30.29
N LYS A 140 11.73 -2.77 -30.55
CA LYS A 140 10.55 -2.55 -29.73
C LYS A 140 10.85 -2.96 -28.28
N PRO A 141 10.59 -2.11 -27.28
CA PRO A 141 10.85 -2.48 -25.90
C PRO A 141 10.00 -3.68 -25.47
N ASP A 142 10.63 -4.58 -24.73
CA ASP A 142 9.93 -5.68 -24.09
C ASP A 142 8.97 -5.16 -23.01
N PHE A 143 7.83 -5.83 -22.90
CA PHE A 143 6.86 -5.54 -21.86
C PHE A 143 7.49 -5.77 -20.47
N PRO A 144 7.31 -4.86 -19.49
CA PRO A 144 7.95 -4.99 -18.20
C PRO A 144 7.49 -6.25 -17.47
N ASP A 145 8.39 -6.89 -16.73
CA ASP A 145 8.06 -8.03 -15.87
C ASP A 145 7.30 -7.52 -14.63
N LEU A 146 5.97 -7.67 -14.65
CA LEU A 146 5.08 -7.16 -13.62
C LEU A 146 4.61 -8.27 -12.69
N PRO A 147 4.63 -8.04 -11.36
CA PRO A 147 4.16 -9.02 -10.41
C PRO A 147 2.63 -9.22 -10.53
N ASP A 148 2.19 -10.47 -10.51
CA ASP A 148 0.76 -10.80 -10.40
C ASP A 148 0.27 -10.65 -8.96
N LEU A 149 -0.07 -9.43 -8.57
CA LEU A 149 -0.61 -9.12 -7.23
C LEU A 149 -1.93 -9.85 -6.95
N LYS A 150 -2.68 -10.26 -7.98
CA LYS A 150 -3.91 -11.01 -7.79
C LYS A 150 -3.58 -12.43 -7.34
N SER A 151 -2.65 -13.10 -8.00
CA SER A 151 -2.20 -14.45 -7.60
C SER A 151 -1.55 -14.42 -6.21
N GLN A 152 -0.66 -13.47 -5.95
CA GLN A 152 -0.02 -13.32 -4.63
C GLN A 152 -1.02 -13.07 -3.49
N TYR A 153 -2.12 -12.34 -3.74
CA TYR A 153 -3.18 -12.19 -2.75
C TYR A 153 -3.77 -13.55 -2.33
N TYR A 154 -4.04 -14.43 -3.29
CA TYR A 154 -4.62 -15.74 -3.02
C TYR A 154 -3.61 -16.74 -2.47
N GLU A 155 -2.31 -16.57 -2.73
CA GLU A 155 -1.25 -17.32 -2.04
C GLU A 155 -1.20 -16.97 -0.54
N LEU A 156 -1.33 -15.69 -0.19
CA LEU A 156 -1.39 -15.24 1.20
C LEU A 156 -2.71 -15.63 1.88
N PHE A 157 -3.82 -15.60 1.14
CA PHE A 157 -5.18 -15.80 1.66
C PHE A 157 -6.01 -16.74 0.77
N PRO A 158 -5.70 -18.04 0.76
CA PRO A 158 -6.29 -19.01 -0.17
C PRO A 158 -7.81 -19.18 0.01
N ASP A 159 -8.32 -18.97 1.23
CA ASP A 159 -9.76 -19.07 1.53
C ASP A 159 -10.55 -17.79 1.17
N SER A 160 -9.88 -16.74 0.69
CA SER A 160 -10.52 -15.48 0.32
C SER A 160 -11.20 -15.58 -1.05
N ASN A 161 -12.26 -14.79 -1.24
CA ASN A 161 -12.95 -14.71 -2.52
C ASN A 161 -12.70 -13.37 -3.21
N GLU A 162 -13.05 -13.30 -4.49
CA GLU A 162 -12.85 -12.12 -5.34
C GLU A 162 -13.49 -10.85 -4.80
N ARG A 163 -14.69 -10.94 -4.22
CA ARG A 163 -15.36 -9.79 -3.60
C ARG A 163 -14.61 -9.30 -2.36
N THR A 164 -14.04 -10.21 -1.57
CA THR A 164 -13.21 -9.86 -0.41
C THR A 164 -11.92 -9.18 -0.84
N ARG A 165 -11.22 -9.72 -1.84
CA ARG A 165 -10.03 -9.09 -2.44
C ARG A 165 -10.29 -7.67 -2.89
N GLN A 166 -11.34 -7.46 -3.69
CA GLN A 166 -11.71 -6.12 -4.17
C GLN A 166 -11.94 -5.14 -3.01
N ARG A 167 -12.67 -5.57 -1.97
CA ARG A 167 -12.92 -4.74 -0.78
C ARG A 167 -11.69 -4.44 0.06
N ASP A 168 -10.71 -5.33 0.06
CA ASP A 168 -9.46 -5.10 0.75
C ASP A 168 -8.59 -4.11 -0.02
N PHE A 169 -8.54 -4.23 -1.35
CA PHE A 169 -7.83 -3.28 -2.22
C PHE A 169 -8.45 -1.89 -2.12
N GLU A 170 -9.78 -1.79 -2.11
CA GLU A 170 -10.47 -0.53 -1.83
C GLU A 170 -10.09 0.06 -0.46
N GLU A 171 -9.96 -0.77 0.58
CA GLU A 171 -9.63 -0.30 1.91
C GLU A 171 -8.16 0.12 2.04
N LEU A 172 -7.24 -0.56 1.36
CA LEU A 172 -5.85 -0.12 1.18
C LEU A 172 -5.81 1.27 0.54
N ASN A 173 -6.53 1.45 -0.56
CA ASN A 173 -6.64 2.74 -1.24
C ASN A 173 -7.21 3.83 -0.33
N ARG A 174 -8.29 3.54 0.41
CA ARG A 174 -8.85 4.46 1.41
C ARG A 174 -7.83 4.82 2.50
N ALA A 175 -6.93 3.89 2.83
CA ALA A 175 -5.85 4.11 3.77
C ALA A 175 -4.62 4.81 3.15
N GLY A 176 -4.62 5.11 1.85
CA GLY A 176 -3.54 5.81 1.15
C GLY A 176 -2.50 4.90 0.51
N PHE A 177 -2.67 3.58 0.58
CA PHE A 177 -1.83 2.59 -0.10
C PHE A 177 -2.39 2.35 -1.49
N LYS A 178 -1.80 2.96 -2.53
CA LYS A 178 -2.40 3.06 -3.87
C LYS A 178 -2.24 1.77 -4.67
N ILE A 179 -3.30 0.97 -4.75
CA ILE A 179 -3.38 -0.22 -5.58
C ILE A 179 -4.48 -0.10 -6.63
N TYR A 180 -4.15 -0.29 -7.90
CA TYR A 180 -5.12 -0.15 -8.99
C TYR A 180 -4.80 -1.09 -10.14
N TYR A 181 -5.82 -1.40 -10.94
CA TYR A 181 -5.64 -2.15 -12.18
C TYR A 181 -5.32 -1.16 -13.29
N ASP A 182 -4.18 -1.35 -13.94
CA ASP A 182 -3.80 -0.59 -15.10
C ASP A 182 -4.16 -1.37 -16.38
N ARG A 183 -4.86 -0.70 -17.31
CA ARG A 183 -5.33 -1.35 -18.55
C ARG A 183 -4.22 -1.46 -19.60
N THR A 184 -3.29 -0.52 -19.62
CA THR A 184 -2.12 -0.55 -20.50
C THR A 184 -1.30 -1.78 -20.16
N TYR A 185 -1.05 -1.97 -18.86
CA TYR A 185 -0.24 -3.08 -18.38
C TYR A 185 -1.02 -4.38 -18.13
N ARG A 186 -2.37 -4.32 -18.16
CA ARG A 186 -3.27 -5.43 -17.82
C ARG A 186 -2.93 -6.11 -16.48
N ALA A 187 -2.44 -5.32 -15.52
CA ALA A 187 -1.91 -5.80 -14.25
C ALA A 187 -2.39 -4.93 -13.08
N PHE A 188 -2.40 -5.50 -11.89
CA PHE A 188 -2.54 -4.71 -10.67
C PHE A 188 -1.18 -4.11 -10.30
N LEU A 189 -1.14 -2.80 -10.13
CA LEU A 189 0.05 -2.07 -9.71
C LEU A 189 -0.14 -1.59 -8.27
N PHE A 190 0.90 -1.73 -7.46
CA PHE A 190 0.93 -1.19 -6.10
C PHE A 190 2.02 -0.12 -6.00
N LYS A 191 1.57 1.14 -5.86
CA LYS A 191 2.42 2.30 -5.64
C LYS A 191 2.39 2.65 -4.15
N CYS A 192 3.53 2.52 -3.49
CA CYS A 192 3.75 3.16 -2.21
C CYS A 192 4.73 4.28 -2.44
N ASP A 193 4.21 5.46 -2.79
CA ASP A 193 4.98 6.69 -2.59
C ASP A 193 5.34 6.69 -1.09
N GLU A 194 6.63 6.84 -0.73
CA GLU A 194 7.04 6.85 0.67
C GLU A 194 6.08 7.75 1.46
N TYR A 195 5.45 7.22 2.51
CA TYR A 195 4.57 8.03 3.33
C TYR A 195 5.44 9.05 4.07
N THR A 196 5.55 10.25 3.50
CA THR A 196 6.37 11.36 3.99
C THR A 196 5.82 11.97 5.29
N GLY A 197 4.71 11.45 5.82
CA GLY A 197 4.05 12.00 7.01
C GLY A 197 3.16 13.19 6.73
N GLU A 198 3.16 13.69 5.49
CA GLU A 198 2.19 14.68 5.02
C GLU A 198 1.05 13.95 4.32
N LEU A 199 -0.17 14.27 4.72
CA LEU A 199 -1.37 13.82 4.03
C LEU A 199 -1.22 14.25 2.57
N MET A 200 -1.23 13.31 1.62
CA MET A 200 -1.62 13.66 0.26
C MET A 200 -3.02 14.24 0.37
N ASP A 201 -3.12 15.54 0.13
CA ASP A 201 -4.39 16.18 -0.15
C ASP A 201 -4.95 15.48 -1.39
N ILE A 202 -6.00 14.71 -1.18
CA ILE A 202 -6.81 14.17 -2.26
C ILE A 202 -7.90 15.23 -2.46
N ASP A 203 -7.77 16.00 -3.54
CA ASP A 203 -8.79 16.91 -4.06
C ASP A 203 -10.15 16.21 -4.27
#